data_AF-A0A7C6YBA9-F1
#
_entry.id   AF-A0A7C6YBA9-F1
#
_cell.length_a   1.000
_cell.length_b   1.000
_cell.length_c   1.000
_cell.angle_alpha   90.00
_cell.angle_beta   90.00
_cell.angle_gamma   90.00
#
_symmetry.space_group_name_H-M   'P 1'
#
loop_
_entity.id
_entity.type
_entity.pdbx_description
1 polymer ?
#
loop_
_entity_poly.entity_id
_entity_poly.type
_entity_poly.pdbx_seq_one_letter_code
_entity_poly.pdbx_strand_id
1 'polypeptide(L)' 'MPVKFITGNQAAALAVQRAGVDLVVAYPITPQTGVVEMLADLWAAGELESDFVNA' A
#
# COMPACT_ATOMS: atom_id res chain seq x y z
N MET A 1 -18.46 -3.99 -10.90
CA MET A 1 -17.32 -4.37 -10.04
C MET A 1 -17.86 -5.16 -8.86
N PRO A 2 -17.40 -6.40 -8.60
CA PRO A 2 -17.82 -7.13 -7.41
C PRO A 2 -17.32 -6.41 -6.15
N VAL A 3 -18.17 -6.29 -5.13
CA VAL A 3 -17.78 -5.75 -3.82
C VAL A 3 -16.90 -6.79 -3.14
N LYS A 4 -15.64 -6.42 -2.85
CA LYS A 4 -14.69 -7.27 -2.13
C LYS A 4 -14.73 -6.92 -0.64
N PHE A 5 -14.88 -7.91 0.22
CA PHE A 5 -14.67 -7.73 1.66
C PHE A 5 -13.17 -7.61 1.93
N ILE A 6 -12.75 -6.42 2.38
CA ILE A 6 -11.36 -6.08 2.68
C ILE A 6 -11.29 -5.25 3.96
N THR A 7 -10.13 -5.23 4.61
CA THR A 7 -9.87 -4.35 5.76
C THR A 7 -9.72 -2.89 5.31
N GLY A 8 -9.81 -1.95 6.25
CA GLY A 8 -9.51 -0.53 5.97
C GLY A 8 -8.08 -0.33 5.48
N ASN A 9 -7.12 -1.08 6.03
CA ASN A 9 -5.72 -1.01 5.60
C ASN A 9 -5.55 -1.48 4.14
N GLN A 10 -6.21 -2.58 3.78
CA GLN A 10 -6.20 -3.08 2.39
C GLN A 10 -6.85 -2.09 1.43
N ALA A 11 -7.95 -1.44 1.85
CA ALA A 11 -8.61 -0.42 1.04
C ALA A 11 -7.68 0.79 0.79
N ALA A 12 -6.96 1.24 1.83
CA ALA A 12 -6.00 2.33 1.72
C ALA A 12 -4.84 1.99 0.77
N ALA A 13 -4.23 0.80 0.93
CA ALA A 13 -3.13 0.37 0.06
C ALA A 13 -3.54 0.26 -1.42
N LEU A 14 -4.71 -0.33 -1.70
CA LEU A 14 -5.26 -0.41 -3.06
C LEU A 14 -5.62 0.97 -3.64
N ALA A 15 -6.03 1.92 -2.78
CA ALA A 15 -6.29 3.29 -3.22
C ALA A 15 -4.98 4.00 -3.61
N VAL A 16 -3.91 3.85 -2.82
CA VAL A 16 -2.58 4.39 -3.13
C VAL A 16 -2.04 3.80 -4.44
N GLN A 17 -2.16 2.49 -4.63
CA GLN A 17 -1.78 1.81 -5.88
C GLN A 17 -2.48 2.44 -7.09
N ARG A 18 -3.80 2.64 -7.01
CA ARG A 18 -4.59 3.21 -8.11
C ARG A 18 -4.41 4.71 -8.29
N ALA A 19 -3.95 5.40 -7.26
CA ALA A 19 -3.65 6.82 -7.35
C ALA A 19 -2.39 7.10 -8.19
N GLY A 20 -1.55 6.09 -8.45
CA GLY A 20 -0.33 6.24 -9.26
C GLY A 20 0.67 7.20 -8.61
N VAL A 21 0.94 6.99 -7.32
CA VAL A 21 1.87 7.83 -6.57
C VAL A 21 3.32 7.60 -7.03
N ASP A 22 4.12 8.66 -7.09
CA ASP A 22 5.53 8.55 -7.50
C ASP A 22 6.44 8.08 -6.36
N LEU A 23 6.08 8.32 -5.09
CA LEU A 23 6.90 8.03 -3.91
C LEU A 23 6.04 7.59 -2.72
N VAL A 24 6.48 6.52 -2.05
CA VAL A 24 5.97 6.06 -0.76
C VAL A 24 7.08 6.15 0.29
N VAL A 25 6.81 6.85 1.38
CA VAL A 25 7.69 6.90 2.56
C VAL A 25 6.98 6.18 3.71
N ALA A 26 7.57 5.09 4.18
CA ALA A 26 6.96 4.20 5.15
C ALA A 26 7.72 4.21 6.48
N TYR A 27 6.94 4.14 7.57
CA TYR A 27 7.43 3.87 8.92
C TYR A 27 6.40 3.01 9.67
N PRO A 28 6.80 1.87 10.26
CA PRO A 28 5.86 0.95 10.87
C PRO A 28 5.35 1.45 12.24
N ILE A 29 4.03 1.61 12.38
CA ILE A 29 3.36 1.85 13.66
C ILE A 29 1.94 1.24 13.70
N THR A 30 1.63 0.52 14.78
CA THR A 30 0.30 -0.08 14.97
C THR A 30 -0.78 0.99 15.17
N PRO A 31 -1.97 0.88 14.54
CA PRO A 31 -2.50 -0.22 13.71
C PRO A 31 -2.29 -0.06 12.19
N GLN A 32 -1.60 0.99 11.76
CA GLN A 32 -1.41 1.32 10.35
C GLN A 32 -0.38 0.41 9.65
N THR A 33 0.46 -0.32 10.41
CA THR A 33 1.47 -1.24 9.89
C THR A 33 0.99 -2.10 8.71
N GLY A 34 -0.25 -2.62 8.76
CA GLY A 34 -0.79 -3.44 7.66
C GLY A 34 -0.97 -2.71 6.32
N VAL A 35 -1.05 -1.37 6.31
CA VAL A 35 -1.00 -0.58 5.06
C VAL A 35 0.41 -0.63 4.48
N VAL A 36 1.43 -0.41 5.31
CA VAL A 36 2.84 -0.44 4.90
C VAL A 36 3.22 -1.82 4.35
N GLU A 37 2.84 -2.88 5.06
CA GLU A 37 3.10 -4.26 4.65
C GLU A 37 2.51 -4.55 3.27
N MET A 38 1.23 -4.21 3.04
CA MET A 38 0.61 -4.43 1.74
C MET A 38 1.20 -3.56 0.63
N LEU A 39 1.57 -2.31 0.91
CA LEU A 39 2.23 -1.46 -0.10
C LEU A 39 3.62 -2.00 -0.47
N ALA A 40 4.36 -2.52 0.50
CA ALA A 40 5.65 -3.17 0.26
C ALA A 40 5.48 -4.44 -0.60
N ASP A 41 4.45 -5.25 -0.35
CA ASP A 41 4.13 -6.42 -1.16
C ASP A 41 3.79 -6.04 -2.61
N LEU A 42 2.95 -5.01 -2.80
CA LEU A 42 2.58 -4.51 -4.13
C LEU A 42 3.78 -3.93 -4.89
N TRP A 43 4.64 -3.18 -4.19
CA TRP A 43 5.88 -2.65 -4.75
C TRP A 43 6.84 -3.77 -5.16
N ALA A 44 7.06 -4.76 -4.29
CA ALA A 44 7.92 -5.91 -4.58
C ALA A 44 7.39 -6.78 -5.74
N ALA A 45 6.06 -6.83 -5.93
CA ALA A 45 5.43 -7.50 -7.06
C ALA A 45 5.49 -6.69 -8.37
N GLY A 46 5.95 -5.44 -8.35
CA GLY A 46 5.92 -4.52 -9.49
C GLY A 46 4.52 -4.01 -9.82
N GLU A 47 3.54 -4.20 -8.92
CA GLU A 47 2.16 -3.72 -9.10
C GLU A 47 1.96 -2.28 -8.59
N LEU A 48 2.98 -1.70 -7.95
CA LEU A 48 3.05 -0.30 -7.55
C LEU A 48 4.33 0.32 -8.14
N GLU A 49 4.17 1.07 -9.23
CA GLU A 49 5.26 1.77 -9.91
C GLU A 49 5.62 3.07 -9.18
N SER A 50 6.26 2.96 -8.02
CA SER A 50 6.69 4.10 -7.19
C SER A 50 8.09 3.87 -6.61
N ASP A 51 8.77 4.93 -6.21
CA ASP A 51 9.90 4.81 -5.29
C ASP A 51 9.40 4.44 -3.89
N PHE A 52 10.07 3.52 -3.21
CA PHE A 52 9.69 3.08 -1.87
C PHE A 52 10.84 3.29 -0.90
N VAL A 53 10.67 4.22 0.03
CA VAL A 53 11.64 4.52 1.08
C VAL A 53 11.10 4.00 2.40
N ASN A 54 11.90 3.17 3.06
CA ASN A 54 11.61 2.67 4.41
C ASN A 54 12.70 3.16 5.36
N ALA A 55 12.32 3.56 6.56
CA ALA A 55 13.22 4.01 7.63
C ALA A 55 13.31 2.98 8.76
#